data_AF-A0A3C0BBH3-F1
#
_entry.id   AF-A0A3C0BBH3-F1
#
_cell.length_a   1.000
_cell.length_b   1.000
_cell.length_c   1.000
_cell.angle_alpha   90.00
_cell.angle_beta   90.00
_cell.angle_gamma   90.00
#
_symmetry.space_group_name_H-M   'P 1'
#
loop_
_entity.id
_entity.type
_entity.pdbx_description
1 polymer ?
#
loop_
_entity_poly.entity_id
_entity_poly.type
_entity_poly.pdbx_seq_one_letter_code
_entity_poly.pdbx_strand_id
1 'polypeptide(L)'
;PSWTGRRLRDIYLIDKLSGNRKLLLKAHEGPVSLSNNGKYLAWYALSDSLWHTMTIKDGKQTTHKVKNINFYDELNDVPGLPGPEGYAGWTKDERYFIVYDRFDLWSLSPDGKQEPVNITLGNGREK
;
A
#
# COMPACT_ATOMS: atom_id res chain seq x y z
N PRO A 1 -2.95 15.05 21.57
CA PRO A 1 -2.68 15.60 20.22
C PRO A 1 -1.18 15.90 20.08
N SER A 2 -0.50 15.25 19.13
CA SER A 2 0.90 15.58 18.81
C SER A 2 0.94 16.89 18.02
N TRP A 3 1.86 17.80 18.36
CA TRP A 3 2.05 19.11 17.71
C TRP A 3 2.35 19.03 16.21
N THR A 4 2.65 17.84 15.68
CA THR A 4 2.91 17.60 14.26
C THR A 4 1.67 17.21 13.45
N GLY A 5 0.50 16.99 14.06
CA GLY A 5 -0.72 16.53 13.37
C GLY A 5 -0.66 15.06 12.90
N ARG A 6 0.47 14.38 13.10
CA ARG A 6 0.70 13.00 12.65
C ARG A 6 -0.13 11.99 13.44
N ARG A 7 -0.71 11.00 12.75
CA ARG A 7 -1.57 9.96 13.34
C ARG A 7 -0.91 8.59 13.29
N LEU A 8 0.16 8.42 14.06
CA LEU A 8 0.90 7.17 14.19
C LEU A 8 0.08 6.12 14.93
N ARG A 9 0.07 4.88 14.42
CA ARG A 9 -0.61 3.73 15.02
C ARG A 9 0.22 2.47 14.84
N ASP A 10 0.17 1.58 15.83
CA ASP A 10 0.71 0.23 15.69
C ASP A 10 -0.34 -0.66 15.02
N ILE A 11 0.10 -1.49 14.08
CA ILE A 11 -0.74 -2.39 13.29
C ILE A 11 -0.44 -3.82 13.72
N TYR A 12 -1.47 -4.51 14.22
CA TYR A 12 -1.39 -5.88 14.70
C TYR A 12 -2.25 -6.81 13.84
N LEU A 13 -1.73 -8.02 13.59
CA LEU A 13 -2.54 -9.16 13.19
C LEU A 13 -3.06 -9.86 14.44
N ILE A 14 -4.36 -10.11 14.48
CA ILE A 14 -5.01 -10.78 15.61
C ILE A 14 -5.69 -12.05 15.11
N ASP A 15 -5.29 -13.18 15.67
CA ASP A 15 -6.00 -14.44 15.49
C ASP A 15 -7.29 -14.40 16.34
N LYS A 16 -8.45 -14.52 15.68
CA LYS A 16 -9.75 -14.36 16.35
C LYS A 16 -10.09 -15.52 17.30
N LEU A 17 -9.51 -16.71 17.10
CA LEU A 17 -9.83 -17.90 17.88
C LEU A 17 -8.98 -17.98 19.15
N SER A 18 -7.67 -17.77 19.01
CA SER A 18 -6.70 -17.84 20.11
C SER A 18 -6.49 -16.50 20.82
N GLY A 19 -6.85 -15.38 20.20
CA GLY A 19 -6.56 -14.03 20.71
C GLY A 19 -5.09 -13.61 20.55
N ASN A 20 -4.26 -14.46 19.94
CA ASN A 20 -2.84 -14.18 19.72
C ASN A 20 -2.66 -12.93 18.84
N ARG A 21 -1.71 -12.08 19.21
CA ARG A 21 -1.41 -10.82 18.51
C ARG A 21 0.01 -10.83 17.99
N LYS A 22 0.18 -10.50 16.71
CA LYS A 22 1.49 -10.31 16.06
C LYS A 22 1.59 -8.86 15.60
N LEU A 23 2.60 -8.14 16.07
CA LEU A 23 2.89 -6.79 15.58
C LEU A 23 3.38 -6.90 14.13
N LEU A 24 2.73 -6.18 13.21
CA LEU A 24 3.10 -6.15 11.79
C LEU A 24 3.83 -4.86 11.43
N LEU A 25 3.31 -3.71 11.86
CA LEU A 25 3.92 -2.41 11.63
C LEU A 25 3.90 -1.60 12.93
N LYS A 26 5.00 -0.95 13.26
CA LYS A 26 5.13 -0.09 14.45
C LYS A 26 5.12 1.38 14.03
N ALA A 27 4.41 2.22 14.78
CA ALA A 27 4.31 3.66 14.54
C ALA A 27 4.03 4.00 13.07
N HIS A 28 3.10 3.28 12.45
CA HIS A 28 2.76 3.44 11.05
C HIS A 28 1.76 4.58 10.86
N GLU A 29 1.95 5.32 9.77
CA GLU A 29 1.09 6.40 9.34
C GLU A 29 0.78 6.19 7.85
N GLY A 30 -0.49 6.12 7.53
CA GLY A 30 -0.97 5.82 6.18
C GLY A 30 -2.07 4.78 6.16
N PRO A 31 -2.65 4.52 4.97
CA PRO A 31 -3.59 3.43 4.76
C PRO A 31 -2.88 2.07 4.78
N VAL A 32 -3.60 1.09 5.30
CA VAL A 32 -3.20 -0.31 5.37
C VAL A 32 -4.37 -1.16 4.89
N SER A 33 -4.08 -2.23 4.15
CA SER A 33 -5.05 -3.18 3.65
C SER A 33 -4.57 -4.61 3.88
N LEU A 34 -5.39 -5.42 4.57
CA LEU A 34 -5.15 -6.84 4.74
C LEU A 34 -5.86 -7.61 3.60
N SER A 35 -5.15 -8.55 2.98
CA SER A 35 -5.75 -9.47 1.99
C SER A 35 -6.89 -10.30 2.58
N ASN A 36 -7.82 -10.75 1.74
CA ASN A 36 -9.06 -11.41 2.14
C ASN A 36 -8.84 -12.66 3.03
N ASN A 37 -7.80 -13.44 2.77
CA ASN A 37 -7.40 -14.63 3.51
C ASN A 37 -6.25 -14.36 4.49
N GLY A 38 -5.84 -13.10 4.68
CA GLY A 38 -4.81 -12.71 5.64
C GLY A 38 -3.39 -13.18 5.26
N LYS A 39 -3.12 -13.50 3.99
CA LYS A 39 -1.80 -13.95 3.52
C LYS A 39 -0.82 -12.80 3.36
N TYR A 40 -1.33 -11.65 2.97
CA TYR A 40 -0.57 -10.44 2.67
C TYR A 40 -1.13 -9.22 3.38
N LEU A 41 -0.23 -8.29 3.69
CA LEU A 41 -0.52 -6.92 4.08
C LEU A 41 -0.03 -5.99 2.97
N ALA A 42 -0.78 -4.95 2.66
CA ALA A 42 -0.34 -3.81 1.85
C ALA A 42 -0.44 -2.55 2.71
N TRP A 43 0.51 -1.65 2.57
CA TRP A 43 0.45 -0.34 3.22
C TRP A 43 1.15 0.69 2.36
N TYR A 44 0.72 1.94 2.52
CA TYR A 44 1.40 3.07 1.91
C TYR A 44 2.26 3.76 2.95
N ALA A 45 3.56 3.85 2.70
CA ALA A 45 4.48 4.50 3.60
C ALA A 45 4.66 5.97 3.19
N LEU A 46 4.15 6.89 4.01
CA LEU A 46 4.33 8.34 3.77
C LEU A 46 5.82 8.74 3.72
N SER A 47 6.70 8.02 4.41
CA SER A 47 8.13 8.33 4.49
C SER A 47 8.86 8.24 3.16
N ASP A 48 8.46 7.32 2.28
CA ASP A 48 9.04 7.16 0.94
C ASP A 48 8.03 7.38 -0.19
N SER A 49 6.76 7.63 0.16
CA SER A 49 5.65 7.84 -0.78
C SER A 49 5.41 6.65 -1.72
N LEU A 50 5.65 5.44 -1.22
CA LEU A 50 5.49 4.20 -1.97
C LEU A 50 4.50 3.23 -1.31
N TRP A 51 3.94 2.37 -2.15
CA TRP A 51 3.23 1.18 -1.71
C TRP A 51 4.20 0.06 -1.39
N HIS A 52 3.96 -0.61 -0.28
CA HIS A 52 4.68 -1.79 0.14
C HIS A 52 3.71 -2.94 0.39
N THR A 53 4.19 -4.16 0.21
CA THR A 53 3.48 -5.38 0.57
C THR A 53 4.34 -6.26 1.45
N MET A 54 3.69 -7.11 2.26
CA MET A 54 4.36 -8.07 3.12
C MET A 54 3.63 -9.40 3.10
N THR A 55 4.37 -10.49 2.97
CA THR A 55 3.87 -11.83 3.21
C THR A 55 3.80 -12.08 4.72
N ILE A 56 2.62 -12.41 5.25
CA ILE A 56 2.39 -12.55 6.70
C ILE A 56 3.13 -13.76 7.30
N LYS A 57 3.26 -14.83 6.50
CA LYS A 57 3.85 -16.11 6.91
C LYS A 57 5.31 -15.94 7.37
N ASP A 58 6.12 -15.26 6.57
CA ASP A 58 7.56 -15.09 6.81
C ASP A 58 7.98 -13.64 7.07
N GLY A 59 7.06 -12.69 6.93
CA GLY A 59 7.34 -11.26 7.10
C GLY A 59 8.10 -10.64 5.92
N LYS A 60 8.26 -11.35 4.79
CA LYS A 60 8.99 -10.82 3.63
C LYS A 60 8.27 -9.62 3.06
N GLN A 61 8.97 -8.48 2.97
CA GLN A 61 8.45 -7.24 2.42
C GLN A 61 8.85 -7.05 0.96
N THR A 62 8.08 -6.26 0.23
CA THR A 62 8.32 -5.87 -1.16
C THR A 62 7.90 -4.42 -1.33
N THR A 63 8.78 -3.62 -1.92
CA THR A 63 8.54 -2.21 -2.21
C THR A 63 8.19 -2.05 -3.69
N HIS A 64 7.11 -1.33 -3.98
CA HIS A 64 6.61 -1.15 -5.35
C HIS A 64 6.99 0.23 -5.86
N LYS A 65 8.07 0.28 -6.63
CA LYS A 65 8.54 1.51 -7.28
C LYS A 65 8.53 1.32 -8.79
N VAL A 66 7.88 2.25 -9.49
CA VAL A 66 7.87 2.29 -10.94
C VAL A 66 8.57 3.57 -11.40
N LYS A 67 9.43 3.45 -12.41
CA LYS A 67 10.17 4.60 -12.94
C LYS A 67 9.19 5.60 -13.55
N ASN A 68 9.35 6.88 -13.20
CA ASN A 68 8.56 8.02 -13.69
C ASN A 68 7.05 7.96 -13.34
N ILE A 69 6.65 7.16 -12.36
CA ILE A 69 5.26 7.06 -11.89
C ILE A 69 5.23 7.38 -10.41
N ASN A 70 4.32 8.27 -10.02
CA ASN A 70 4.04 8.62 -8.64
C ASN A 70 2.71 7.97 -8.22
N PHE A 71 2.69 7.31 -7.07
CA PHE A 71 1.46 6.76 -6.48
C PHE A 71 0.86 7.68 -5.40
N TYR A 72 1.35 8.92 -5.35
CA TYR A 72 0.99 9.94 -4.37
C TYR A 72 0.31 11.12 -5.05
N ASP A 73 -0.48 11.87 -4.29
CA ASP A 73 -1.16 13.07 -4.76
C ASP A 73 -0.14 14.12 -5.23
N GLU A 74 0.00 14.23 -6.55
CA GLU A 74 0.92 15.17 -7.20
C GLU A 74 0.48 16.63 -7.05
N LEU A 75 -0.77 16.87 -6.65
CA LEU A 75 -1.36 18.19 -6.46
C LEU A 75 -1.35 18.63 -4.99
N ASN A 76 -0.67 17.89 -4.12
CA ASN A 76 -0.55 18.22 -2.70
C ASN A 76 0.15 19.58 -2.51
N ASP A 77 -0.66 20.61 -2.24
CA ASP A 77 -0.24 22.01 -1.99
C ASP A 77 -0.23 22.37 -0.49
N VAL A 78 -0.07 21.36 0.37
CA VAL A 78 0.02 21.53 1.83
C VAL A 78 1.41 21.13 2.34
N PRO A 79 1.86 21.66 3.49
CA PRO A 79 3.21 21.38 4.03
C PRO A 79 3.46 19.92 4.47
N GLY A 80 2.45 19.05 4.37
CA GLY A 80 2.51 17.65 4.75
C GLY A 80 3.05 16.74 3.64
N LEU A 81 3.44 15.52 4.03
CA LEU A 81 3.78 14.47 3.07
C LEU A 81 2.52 14.07 2.26
N PRO A 82 2.63 13.89 0.94
CA PRO A 82 1.48 13.59 0.11
C PRO A 82 0.89 12.22 0.45
N GLY A 83 -0.44 12.18 0.56
CA GLY A 83 -1.17 10.92 0.65
C GLY A 83 -1.08 10.12 -0.65
N PRO A 84 -1.44 8.83 -0.63
CA PRO A 84 -1.55 8.07 -1.86
C PRO A 84 -2.75 8.56 -2.69
N GLU A 85 -2.66 8.42 -4.00
CA GLU A 85 -3.81 8.58 -4.92
C GLU A 85 -4.94 7.58 -4.58
N GLY A 86 -4.56 6.43 -4.01
CA GLY A 86 -5.48 5.46 -3.42
C GLY A 86 -5.23 4.05 -3.92
N TYR A 87 -6.21 3.18 -3.65
CA TYR A 87 -6.18 1.78 -4.04
C TYR A 87 -7.59 1.23 -4.23
N ALA A 88 -7.74 0.30 -5.17
CA ALA A 88 -8.98 -0.47 -5.34
C ALA A 88 -9.05 -1.67 -4.40
N GLY A 89 -7.90 -2.21 -3.99
CA GLY A 89 -7.81 -3.34 -3.06
C GLY A 89 -7.21 -4.59 -3.68
N TRP A 90 -7.48 -5.72 -3.04
CA TRP A 90 -6.95 -7.02 -3.43
C TRP A 90 -7.81 -7.66 -4.51
N THR A 91 -7.17 -8.32 -5.48
CA THR A 91 -7.89 -9.21 -6.39
C THR A 91 -8.49 -10.39 -5.62
N LYS A 92 -9.58 -10.97 -6.14
CA LYS A 92 -10.27 -12.10 -5.48
C LYS A 92 -9.36 -13.31 -5.24
N ASP A 93 -8.41 -13.53 -6.15
CA ASP A 93 -7.42 -14.61 -6.08
C ASP A 93 -6.16 -14.21 -5.27
N GLU A 94 -6.11 -12.99 -4.73
CA GLU A 94 -5.02 -12.42 -3.94
C GLU A 94 -3.67 -12.38 -4.67
N ARG A 95 -3.68 -12.47 -6.01
CA ARG A 95 -2.45 -12.39 -6.81
C ARG A 95 -1.93 -10.97 -6.93
N TYR A 96 -2.81 -9.97 -6.87
CA TYR A 96 -2.41 -8.58 -7.04
C TYR A 96 -3.10 -7.66 -6.03
N PHE A 97 -2.38 -6.61 -5.65
CA PHE A 97 -2.94 -5.43 -5.00
C PHE A 97 -3.04 -4.31 -6.04
N ILE A 98 -4.23 -3.74 -6.20
CA ILE A 98 -4.50 -2.75 -7.25
C ILE A 98 -4.45 -1.35 -6.64
N VAL A 99 -3.54 -0.52 -7.15
CA VAL A 99 -3.32 0.87 -6.72
C VAL A 99 -3.58 1.86 -7.84
N TYR A 100 -3.74 3.12 -7.47
CA TYR A 100 -3.92 4.21 -8.41
C TYR A 100 -2.62 5.00 -8.53
N ASP A 101 -2.28 5.38 -9.76
CA ASP A 101 -1.64 6.68 -9.95
C ASP A 101 -2.72 7.72 -10.30
N ARG A 102 -2.32 8.95 -10.58
CA ARG A 102 -3.24 10.06 -10.89
C ARG A 102 -4.21 9.78 -12.04
N PHE A 103 -3.84 8.90 -12.98
CA PHE A 103 -4.55 8.68 -14.24
C PHE A 103 -4.89 7.20 -14.50
N ASP A 104 -4.11 6.28 -13.96
CA ASP A 104 -4.08 4.88 -14.35
C ASP A 104 -4.11 3.94 -13.13
N LEU A 105 -4.51 2.69 -13.41
CA LEU A 105 -4.52 1.61 -12.43
C LEU A 105 -3.26 0.75 -12.58
N TRP A 106 -2.69 0.31 -11.46
CA TRP A 106 -1.51 -0.54 -11.43
C TRP A 106 -1.74 -1.79 -10.60
N SER A 107 -1.35 -2.95 -11.14
CA SER A 107 -1.35 -4.22 -10.41
C SER A 107 0.02 -4.50 -9.81
N LEU A 108 0.06 -4.72 -8.50
CA LEU A 108 1.27 -4.99 -7.73
C LEU A 108 1.30 -6.44 -7.25
N SER A 109 2.34 -7.20 -7.59
CA SER A 109 2.52 -8.57 -7.08
C SER A 109 3.02 -8.53 -5.64
N PRO A 110 2.28 -9.03 -4.65
CA PRO A 110 2.63 -8.82 -3.24
C PRO A 110 3.94 -9.51 -2.82
N ASP A 111 4.42 -10.48 -3.59
CA ASP A 111 5.66 -11.21 -3.38
C ASP A 111 6.86 -10.67 -4.18
N GLY A 112 6.63 -9.66 -5.02
CA GLY A 112 7.63 -9.02 -5.88
C GLY A 112 8.12 -9.88 -7.04
N LYS A 113 7.46 -11.00 -7.37
CA LYS A 113 7.88 -11.86 -8.49
C LYS A 113 7.52 -11.31 -9.87
N GLN A 114 6.54 -10.42 -9.94
CA GLN A 114 6.16 -9.74 -11.16
C GLN A 114 6.32 -8.24 -10.91
N GLU A 115 6.92 -7.57 -11.88
CA GLU A 115 7.00 -6.11 -11.89
C GLU A 115 5.59 -5.50 -11.89
N PRO A 116 5.41 -4.30 -11.32
CA PRO A 116 4.15 -3.57 -11.42
C PRO A 116 3.71 -3.39 -12.89
N VAL A 117 2.43 -3.65 -13.16
CA VAL A 117 1.85 -3.54 -14.51
C VAL A 117 0.74 -2.49 -14.52
N ASN A 118 0.79 -1.57 -15.49
CA ASN A 118 -0.30 -0.65 -15.77
C ASN A 118 -1.42 -1.42 -16.49
N ILE A 119 -2.58 -1.57 -15.84
CA ILE A 119 -3.70 -2.35 -16.38
C ILE A 119 -4.66 -1.51 -17.24
N THR A 120 -4.55 -0.19 -17.20
CA THR A 120 -5.27 0.73 -18.09
C THR A 120 -4.47 1.10 -19.34
N LEU A 121 -3.27 0.52 -19.50
CA LEU A 121 -2.40 0.64 -20.67
C LEU A 121 -1.97 2.09 -20.99
N GLY A 122 -2.02 2.99 -20.02
CA GLY A 122 -1.67 4.40 -20.21
C GLY A 122 -2.79 5.27 -20.77
N ASN A 123 -3.96 4.70 -21.06
CA ASN A 123 -5.10 5.43 -21.63
C ASN A 123 -5.58 6.59 -20.74
N GLY A 124 -5.30 6.56 -19.44
CA GLY A 124 -5.65 7.67 -18.54
C GLY A 124 -4.87 8.96 -18.82
N ARG A 125 -3.70 8.86 -19.46
CA ARG A 125 -2.80 9.98 -19.78
C ARG A 125 -2.93 10.49 -21.21
N GLU A 126 -3.60 9.74 -22.09
CA GLU A 126 -3.87 10.17 -23.46
C GLU A 126 -5.00 11.22 -23.45
N LYS A 127 -4.63 12.50 -23.36
CA LYS A 127 -5.50 13.64 -23.64
C LYS A 127 -4.76 14.72 -24.41
#